data_AF-A0A0D2MCM9-F1
#
_entry.id   AF-A0A0D2MCM9-F1
#
_cell.length_a   1.000
_cell.length_b   1.000
_cell.length_c   1.000
_cell.angle_alpha   90.00
_cell.angle_beta   90.00
_cell.angle_gamma   90.00
#
_symmetry.space_group_name_H-M   'P 1'
#
loop_
_entity.id
_entity.type
_entity.pdbx_description
1 polymer ?
#
loop_
_entity_poly.entity_id
_entity_poly.type
_entity_poly.pdbx_seq_one_letter_code
_entity_poly.pdbx_strand_id
1 'polypeptide(L)'
;MSKYAPHGGRSSNQPRATSSTICQKCLGRGHFIYECKGSRPYLTRPSRTQQLENPKLLAKLKADGKPSVEVPEEFKRPYVPFFDIPV
;
A
#
# COMPACT_ATOMS: atom_id res chain seq x y z
N MET A 1 -7.84 -6.60 -12.13
CA MET A 1 -8.52 -7.87 -11.80
C MET A 1 -7.93 -8.43 -10.49
N SER A 2 -8.71 -9.00 -9.58
CA SER A 2 -8.28 -9.33 -8.20
C SER A 2 -7.52 -10.66 -8.09
N LYS A 3 -6.31 -10.63 -7.49
CA LYS A 3 -5.42 -11.79 -7.25
C LYS A 3 -6.05 -12.92 -6.40
N TYR A 4 -7.22 -12.66 -5.80
CA TYR A 4 -7.90 -13.56 -4.88
C TYR A 4 -9.03 -14.38 -5.53
N ALA A 5 -9.35 -14.12 -6.80
CA ALA A 5 -10.31 -14.93 -7.53
C ALA A 5 -9.62 -16.18 -8.09
N PRO A 6 -10.21 -17.39 -7.94
CA PRO A 6 -9.62 -18.61 -8.48
C PRO A 6 -9.62 -18.53 -10.02
N HIS A 7 -8.44 -18.32 -10.60
CA HIS A 7 -8.20 -18.41 -12.04
C HIS A 7 -7.55 -19.76 -12.32
N GLY A 8 -8.34 -20.78 -12.64
CA GLY A 8 -7.80 -22.10 -12.94
C GLY A 8 -8.89 -23.13 -13.19
N GLY A 9 -9.08 -23.47 -14.46
CA GLY A 9 -10.18 -24.29 -14.95
C GLY A 9 -10.28 -25.66 -14.27
N ARG A 10 -11.42 -25.88 -13.61
CA ARG A 10 -12.09 -27.18 -13.49
C ARG A 10 -13.58 -26.88 -13.50
N SER A 11 -14.30 -27.46 -14.46
CA SER A 11 -15.75 -27.43 -14.50
C SER A 11 -16.29 -27.91 -13.15
N SER A 12 -16.93 -27.02 -12.41
CA SER A 12 -17.70 -27.38 -11.24
C SER A 12 -18.78 -26.32 -11.09
N ASN A 13 -19.99 -26.66 -11.52
CA ASN A 13 -21.16 -25.78 -11.41
C ASN A 13 -21.51 -25.40 -9.96
N GLN A 14 -20.78 -25.90 -8.96
CA GLN A 14 -20.74 -25.37 -7.59
C GLN A 14 -19.35 -25.56 -6.95
N PRO A 15 -18.44 -24.57 -7.02
CA PRO A 15 -17.20 -24.64 -6.26
C PRO A 15 -17.56 -24.61 -4.77
N ARG A 16 -17.18 -25.63 -3.99
CA ARG A 16 -17.29 -25.59 -2.52
C ARG A 16 -16.16 -24.73 -1.97
N ALA A 17 -16.45 -23.89 -0.98
CA ALA A 17 -15.43 -23.04 -0.37
C ALA A 17 -14.36 -23.92 0.29
N THR A 18 -13.10 -23.66 -0.03
CA THR A 18 -11.96 -24.29 0.64
C THR A 18 -11.58 -23.48 1.88
N SER A 19 -10.83 -24.06 2.81
CA SER A 19 -10.27 -23.32 3.95
C SER A 19 -9.38 -22.14 3.54
N SER A 20 -8.84 -22.15 2.31
CA SER A 20 -8.08 -21.06 1.72
C SER A 20 -8.93 -19.95 1.07
N THR A 21 -10.22 -20.20 0.83
CA THR A 21 -11.11 -19.22 0.20
C THR A 21 -11.33 -18.05 1.16
N ILE A 22 -10.92 -16.83 0.76
CA ILE A 22 -11.09 -15.60 1.53
C ILE A 22 -12.34 -14.87 1.04
N CYS A 23 -13.24 -14.53 1.96
CA CYS A 23 -14.43 -13.74 1.68
C CYS A 23 -14.09 -12.26 1.53
N GLN A 24 -14.44 -11.64 0.40
CA GLN A 24 -14.18 -10.21 0.15
C GLN A 24 -15.05 -9.26 0.99
N LYS A 25 -16.14 -9.75 1.61
CA LYS A 25 -17.03 -8.93 2.44
C LYS A 25 -16.51 -8.79 3.87
N CYS A 26 -16.27 -9.92 4.55
CA CYS A 26 -15.86 -9.94 5.96
C CYS A 26 -14.36 -10.19 6.18
N LEU A 27 -13.61 -10.50 5.11
CA LEU A 27 -12.19 -10.86 5.15
C LEU A 27 -11.86 -12.16 5.93
N GLY A 28 -12.87 -12.91 6.34
CA GLY A 28 -12.74 -14.26 6.91
C GLY A 28 -12.47 -15.32 5.85
N ARG A 29 -12.12 -16.53 6.30
CA ARG A 29 -11.85 -17.70 5.45
C ARG A 29 -12.99 -18.72 5.50
N GLY A 30 -13.07 -19.59 4.49
CA GLY A 30 -13.92 -20.78 4.51
C GLY A 30 -15.33 -20.61 3.93
N HIS A 31 -15.65 -19.47 3.32
CA HIS A 31 -16.94 -19.25 2.64
C HIS A 31 -16.82 -18.23 1.51
N PHE A 32 -17.77 -18.27 0.58
CA PHE A 32 -17.89 -17.26 -0.49
C PHE A 32 -18.71 -16.05 -0.04
N ILE A 33 -18.62 -14.96 -0.80
CA ILE A 33 -19.28 -13.70 -0.48
C ILE A 33 -20.82 -13.81 -0.38
N TYR A 34 -21.44 -14.71 -1.13
CA TYR A 34 -22.89 -14.89 -1.17
C TYR A 34 -23.43 -15.66 0.05
N GLU A 35 -22.61 -16.47 0.71
CA GLU A 35 -22.94 -17.17 1.97
C GLU A 35 -22.59 -16.34 3.21
N CYS A 36 -21.90 -15.20 3.04
CA CYS A 36 -21.36 -14.43 4.15
C CYS A 36 -22.45 -13.72 4.96
N LYS A 37 -22.64 -14.19 6.21
CA LYS A 37 -23.50 -13.56 7.23
C LYS A 37 -22.80 -12.48 8.07
N GLY A 38 -21.47 -12.36 7.96
CA GLY A 38 -20.69 -11.35 8.69
C GLY A 38 -20.88 -9.93 8.13
N SER A 39 -20.72 -8.92 9.00
CA SER A 39 -20.65 -7.52 8.60
C SER A 39 -19.31 -7.19 7.94
N ARG A 40 -19.25 -6.06 7.21
CA ARG A 40 -18.01 -5.58 6.60
C ARG A 40 -17.19 -4.87 7.67
N PRO A 41 -16.04 -5.39 8.12
CA PRO A 41 -15.21 -4.68 9.07
C PRO A 41 -14.64 -3.43 8.40
N TYR A 42 -14.73 -2.29 9.08
CA TYR A 42 -14.02 -1.10 8.66
C TYR A 42 -12.55 -1.23 9.04
N LEU A 43 -11.70 -1.51 8.05
CA LEU A 43 -10.26 -1.52 8.23
C LEU A 43 -9.69 -0.17 7.80
N THR A 44 -9.07 0.55 8.74
CA THR A 44 -8.32 1.76 8.42
C THR A 44 -7.11 1.36 7.59
N ARG A 45 -7.01 1.94 6.38
CA ARG A 45 -5.82 1.81 5.56
C ARG A 45 -4.92 2.97 5.93
N PRO A 46 -3.66 2.74 6.36
CA PRO A 46 -2.79 3.83 6.74
C PRO A 46 -2.55 4.74 5.54
N SER A 47 -2.56 6.05 5.78
CA SER A 47 -2.25 7.03 4.74
C SER A 47 -0.80 6.85 4.26
N ARG A 48 -0.48 7.40 3.08
CA ARG A 48 0.88 7.33 2.55
C ARG A 48 1.91 7.95 3.51
N THR A 49 1.56 9.04 4.20
CA THR A 49 2.44 9.67 5.20
C THR A 49 2.60 8.78 6.42
N GLN A 50 1.51 8.22 6.94
CA GLN A 50 1.53 7.28 8.07
C GLN A 50 2.32 6.01 7.75
N GLN A 51 2.34 5.57 6.48
CA GLN A 51 3.19 4.47 6.04
C GLN A 51 4.68 4.84 6.10
N LEU A 52 5.05 6.05 5.66
CA LEU A 52 6.43 6.52 5.69
C LEU A 52 6.92 6.78 7.11
N GLU A 53 6.04 7.12 8.05
CA GLU A 53 6.36 7.31 9.47
C GLU A 53 6.66 6.01 10.23
N ASN A 54 6.45 4.84 9.62
CA ASN A 54 6.75 3.56 10.26
C ASN A 54 8.25 3.46 10.61
N PRO A 55 8.62 3.25 11.89
CA PRO A 55 10.03 3.28 12.31
C PRO A 55 10.86 2.20 11.63
N LYS A 56 10.25 1.05 11.31
CA LYS A 56 10.89 -0.06 10.58
C LYS A 56 11.19 0.30 9.11
N LEU A 57 10.36 1.12 8.48
CA LEU A 57 10.58 1.56 7.09
C LEU A 57 11.56 2.74 7.08
N LEU A 58 11.45 3.67 8.02
CA LEU A 58 12.40 4.76 8.19
C LEU A 58 13.83 4.28 8.43
N ALA A 59 14.01 3.27 9.28
CA ALA A 59 15.35 2.71 9.53
C ALA A 59 15.99 2.15 8.25
N LYS A 60 15.19 1.50 7.39
CA LYS A 60 15.66 0.98 6.09
C LYS A 60 16.00 2.13 5.14
N LEU A 61 15.09 3.10 4.99
CA LEU A 61 15.29 4.28 4.14
C LEU A 61 16.52 5.11 4.56
N LYS A 62 16.79 5.21 5.86
CA LYS A 62 17.97 5.91 6.40
C LYS A 62 19.25 5.10 6.21
N ALA A 63 19.20 3.77 6.37
CA ALA A 63 20.34 2.89 6.11
C ALA A 63 20.73 2.88 4.62
N ASP A 64 19.75 2.98 3.74
CA ASP A 64 19.99 3.09 2.29
C ASP A 64 20.64 4.43 1.90
N GLY A 65 20.61 5.44 2.79
CA GLY A 65 21.57 6.54 2.97
C GLY A 65 21.86 7.47 1.77
N LYS A 66 21.31 7.15 0.60
CA LYS A 66 21.62 7.75 -0.68
C LYS A 66 20.27 8.14 -1.28
N PRO A 67 19.87 9.43 -1.23
CA PRO A 67 18.79 9.86 -2.09
C PRO A 67 19.18 9.47 -3.52
N SER A 68 18.35 8.68 -4.19
CA SER A 68 18.64 8.18 -5.55
C SER A 68 18.75 9.30 -6.59
N VAL A 69 18.42 10.52 -6.18
CA VAL A 69 18.52 11.74 -6.97
C VAL A 69 19.56 12.61 -6.30
N GLU A 70 20.69 12.79 -6.98
CA GLU A 70 21.67 13.81 -6.63
C GLU A 70 20.95 15.15 -6.67
N VAL A 71 20.77 15.77 -5.49
CA VAL A 71 20.15 17.09 -5.40
C VAL A 71 21.07 18.07 -6.11
N PRO A 72 20.64 18.69 -7.24
CA PRO A 72 21.43 19.69 -7.93
C PRO A 72 21.82 20.80 -6.96
N GLU A 73 23.01 21.37 -7.15
CA GLU A 73 23.54 22.43 -6.25
C GLU A 73 22.62 23.64 -6.13
N GLU A 74 21.74 23.85 -7.11
CA GLU A 74 20.71 24.90 -7.13
C GLU A 74 19.77 24.85 -5.93
N PHE A 75 19.43 23.66 -5.42
CA PHE A 75 18.54 23.50 -4.26
C PHE A 75 19.25 23.63 -2.90
N LYS A 76 20.59 23.61 -2.89
CA LYS A 76 21.40 23.75 -1.66
C LYS A 76 21.76 25.19 -1.36
N ARG A 77 21.69 26.07 -2.37
CA ARG A 77 21.90 27.50 -2.18
C ARG A 77 20.65 28.09 -1.53
N PRO A 78 20.76 28.84 -0.42
CA PRO A 78 19.63 29.61 0.07
C PRO A 78 19.20 30.55 -1.06
N TYR A 79 17.89 30.59 -1.34
CA TYR A 79 17.33 31.55 -2.28
C TYR A 79 17.71 32.95 -1.80
N VAL A 80 18.59 33.62 -2.55
CA VAL A 80 18.87 35.04 -2.35
C VAL A 80 17.74 35.81 -3.01
N PRO A 81 16.93 36.58 -2.26
CA PRO A 81 15.94 37.44 -2.88
C PRO A 81 16.68 38.44 -3.78
N PHE A 82 16.12 38.70 -4.96
CA PHE A 82 16.68 39.59 -6.00
C PHE A 82 17.05 41.01 -5.50
N PHE A 83 16.60 41.39 -4.30
CA PHE A 83 16.87 42.68 -3.66
C PHE A 83 18.29 42.85 -3.11
N ASP A 84 19.09 41.77 -2.98
CA ASP A 84 20.45 41.83 -2.41
C ASP A 84 21.58 41.87 -3.47
N ILE A 85 21.25 42.04 -4.76
CA ILE A 85 22.25 42.14 -5.84
C ILE A 85 22.71 43.61 -5.95
N PRO A 86 23.96 43.96 -5.60
CA PRO A 86 24.46 45.32 -5.81
C PRO A 86 24.59 45.61 -7.32
N VAL A 87 24.02 46.75 -7.74
CA VAL A 87 24.09 47.30 -9.12
C VAL A 87 25.52 47.67 -9.49
#